data_AF-A0A167XRS5-F1
#
_entry.id   AF-A0A167XRS5-F1
#
_cell.length_a   1.000
_cell.length_b   1.000
_cell.length_c   1.000
_cell.angle_alpha   90.00
_cell.angle_beta   90.00
_cell.angle_gamma   90.00
#
_symmetry.space_group_name_H-M   'P 1'
#
loop_
_entity.id
_entity.type
_entity.pdbx_description
1 polymer ?
#
loop_
_entity_poly.entity_id
_entity_poly.type
_entity_poly.pdbx_seq_one_letter_code
_entity_poly.pdbx_strand_id
1 'polypeptide(L)'
;MTTALKPIISNLCLPATTQVDYFTAPQTRTTYPNGTSFDGIASINSGEESCRSAMHVFPHIQDQIAKYDGFLVACYSAHPLVGLIKKKIAEIEEEQQGRGEWDGKRRYVTGIFEASVSMSLSLISHFDVAFPSSSLDAATQQAGPGKAIAPTSFGIITTGSIWKNELSNAVKAMLLKTTNNELSVFAGVQTTGLSAIELHTTPAEEVERRIIAATERLIEESNGTVGAICLGCAGMSGLDAIVRRGCINALGEVKGKKVFIVDGVIAGVGMLATACRAGY
;
A
#
# COMPACT_ATOMS: atom_id res chain seq x y z
N MET A 1 -10.99 12.86 5.92
CA MET A 1 -9.85 11.97 5.60
C MET A 1 -8.51 12.55 6.00
N THR A 2 -7.98 13.59 5.35
CA THR A 2 -6.62 14.11 5.60
C THR A 2 -6.31 14.42 7.07
N THR A 3 -7.23 15.07 7.78
CA THR A 3 -7.08 15.38 9.22
C THR A 3 -6.95 14.13 10.09
N ALA A 4 -7.58 13.01 9.70
CA ALA A 4 -7.52 11.75 10.46
C ALA A 4 -6.15 11.07 10.36
N LEU A 5 -5.34 11.40 9.35
CA LEU A 5 -3.98 10.84 9.21
C LEU A 5 -2.96 11.56 10.09
N LYS A 6 -3.23 12.80 10.50
CA LYS A 6 -2.31 13.60 11.35
C LYS A 6 -1.88 12.87 12.63
N PRO A 7 -2.80 12.35 13.48
CA PRO A 7 -2.39 11.66 14.71
C PRO A 7 -1.57 10.39 14.43
N ILE A 8 -1.82 9.73 13.30
CA ILE A 8 -1.12 8.49 12.92
C ILE A 8 0.32 8.82 12.56
N ILE A 9 0.53 9.86 11.75
CA ILE A 9 1.86 10.28 11.35
C ILE A 9 2.62 10.94 12.51
N SER A 10 1.95 11.71 13.38
CA SER A 10 2.63 12.32 14.54
C SER A 10 3.14 11.28 15.55
N ASN A 11 2.54 10.09 15.57
CA ASN A 11 3.00 8.98 16.41
C ASN A 11 4.18 8.23 15.81
N LEU A 12 4.52 8.48 14.53
CA LEU A 12 5.76 8.01 13.96
C LEU A 12 6.87 8.89 14.52
N CYS A 13 7.79 8.31 15.28
CA CYS A 13 8.96 8.97 15.85
C CYS A 13 9.95 9.41 14.74
N LEU A 14 9.49 10.28 13.84
CA LEU A 14 10.28 10.83 12.75
C LEU A 14 11.39 11.73 13.32
N PRO A 15 12.54 11.83 12.62
CA PRO A 15 13.58 12.78 13.01
C PRO A 15 13.01 14.20 13.13
N ALA A 16 13.51 14.97 14.10
CA ALA A 16 13.07 16.35 14.30
C ALA A 16 13.28 17.28 13.08
N THR A 17 14.12 16.86 12.14
CA THR A 17 14.38 17.56 10.87
C THR A 17 13.35 17.24 9.78
N THR A 18 12.40 16.33 10.03
CA THR A 18 11.38 15.94 9.07
C THR A 18 10.15 16.83 9.23
N GLN A 19 9.86 17.62 8.20
CA GLN A 19 8.60 18.37 8.08
C GLN A 19 7.60 17.54 7.27
N VAL A 20 6.36 17.46 7.77
CA VAL A 20 5.25 16.79 7.08
C VAL A 20 4.13 17.79 6.85
N ASP A 21 3.86 18.07 5.58
CA ASP A 21 2.73 18.88 5.15
C ASP A 21 1.61 18.00 4.57
N TYR A 22 0.38 18.51 4.67
CA TYR A 22 -0.82 17.77 4.31
C TYR A 22 -1.56 18.51 3.21
N PHE A 23 -1.90 17.81 2.14
CA PHE A 23 -2.64 18.37 1.02
C PHE A 23 -3.98 17.67 0.83
N THR A 24 -5.03 18.45 0.62
CA THR A 24 -6.35 17.96 0.18
C THR A 24 -6.71 18.73 -1.08
N ALA A 25 -7.07 18.02 -2.14
CA ALA A 25 -7.43 18.67 -3.39
C ALA A 25 -8.63 19.61 -3.18
N PRO A 26 -8.63 20.80 -3.83
CA PRO A 26 -9.76 21.70 -3.73
C PRO A 26 -10.99 21.12 -4.43
N GLN A 27 -12.17 21.62 -4.09
CA GLN A 27 -13.43 21.24 -4.74
C GLN A 27 -13.63 21.96 -6.09
N THR A 28 -12.85 23.00 -6.37
CA THR A 28 -12.93 23.78 -7.61
C THR A 28 -12.49 22.93 -8.80
N ARG A 29 -13.32 22.85 -9.84
CA ARG A 29 -13.04 22.15 -11.10
C ARG A 29 -11.67 22.52 -11.69
N THR A 30 -10.95 21.51 -12.14
CA THR A 30 -9.69 21.64 -12.87
C THR A 30 -9.95 21.57 -14.36
N THR A 31 -9.55 22.57 -15.13
CA THR A 31 -9.70 22.60 -16.60
C THR A 31 -8.33 22.66 -17.26
N TYR A 32 -8.07 21.73 -18.18
CA TYR A 32 -6.85 21.66 -18.97
C TYR A 32 -6.94 22.51 -20.25
N PRO A 33 -5.81 22.92 -20.87
CA PRO A 33 -5.80 23.73 -22.09
C PRO A 33 -6.54 23.11 -23.28
N ASN A 34 -6.66 21.79 -23.31
CA ASN A 34 -7.40 21.06 -24.34
C ASN A 34 -8.93 21.04 -24.09
N GLY A 35 -9.43 21.78 -23.10
CA GLY A 35 -10.84 21.85 -22.72
C GLY A 35 -11.32 20.71 -21.81
N THR A 36 -10.51 19.68 -21.55
CA THR A 36 -10.89 18.59 -20.66
C THR A 36 -10.95 19.08 -19.22
N SER A 37 -11.98 18.69 -18.47
CA SER A 37 -12.15 19.12 -17.08
C SER A 37 -12.42 17.97 -16.14
N PHE A 38 -11.93 18.09 -14.91
CA PHE A 38 -12.10 17.11 -13.84
C PHE A 38 -12.58 17.80 -12.56
N ASP A 39 -13.55 17.18 -11.89
CA ASP A 39 -14.09 17.66 -10.62
C ASP A 39 -13.43 16.93 -9.44
N GLY A 40 -13.40 17.58 -8.28
CA GLY A 40 -12.96 16.96 -7.04
C GLY A 40 -13.88 15.80 -6.65
N ILE A 41 -13.27 14.67 -6.28
CA ILE A 41 -14.00 13.46 -5.86
C ILE A 41 -13.87 13.33 -4.34
N ALA A 42 -15.00 13.32 -3.64
CA ALA A 42 -15.02 13.23 -2.17
C ALA A 42 -14.52 11.88 -1.63
N SER A 43 -14.82 10.79 -2.34
CA SER A 43 -14.38 9.43 -2.03
C SER A 43 -14.15 8.66 -3.31
N ILE A 44 -12.95 8.08 -3.46
CA ILE A 44 -12.59 7.24 -4.60
C ILE A 44 -13.06 5.81 -4.30
N ASN A 45 -13.85 5.25 -5.20
CA ASN A 45 -14.46 3.93 -5.09
C ASN A 45 -14.21 3.05 -6.33
N SER A 46 -13.38 3.48 -7.29
CA SER A 46 -13.01 2.67 -8.45
C SER A 46 -11.64 3.08 -9.03
N GLY A 47 -11.09 2.23 -9.90
CA GLY A 47 -9.90 2.55 -10.69
C GLY A 47 -10.10 3.79 -11.56
N GLU A 48 -11.26 3.93 -12.22
CA GLU A 48 -11.60 5.10 -13.05
C GLU A 48 -11.63 6.39 -12.23
N GLU A 49 -12.25 6.37 -11.04
CA GLU A 49 -12.26 7.52 -10.14
C GLU A 49 -10.85 7.87 -9.65
N SER A 50 -9.96 6.88 -9.47
CA SER A 50 -8.56 7.14 -9.14
C SER A 50 -7.82 7.86 -10.28
N CYS A 51 -8.12 7.53 -11.54
CA CYS A 51 -7.60 8.24 -12.71
C CYS A 51 -8.11 9.68 -12.75
N ARG A 52 -9.42 9.88 -12.58
CA ARG A 52 -10.04 11.22 -12.55
C ARG A 52 -9.50 12.07 -11.41
N SER A 53 -9.33 11.48 -10.23
CA SER A 53 -8.69 12.10 -9.07
C SER A 53 -7.25 12.51 -9.38
N ALA A 54 -6.46 11.64 -10.00
CA ALA A 54 -5.08 11.97 -10.39
C ALA A 54 -5.01 13.18 -11.33
N MET A 55 -5.89 13.22 -12.34
CA MET A 55 -6.00 14.36 -13.27
C MET A 55 -6.52 15.63 -12.60
N HIS A 56 -7.39 15.50 -11.60
CA HIS A 56 -7.84 16.64 -10.82
C HIS A 56 -6.73 17.20 -9.92
N VAL A 57 -6.01 16.33 -9.20
CA VAL A 57 -5.05 16.71 -8.16
C VAL A 57 -3.75 17.25 -8.75
N PHE A 58 -3.23 16.63 -9.81
CA PHE A 58 -1.87 16.88 -10.30
C PHE A 58 -1.58 18.36 -10.60
N PRO A 59 -2.48 19.13 -11.26
CA PRO A 59 -2.21 20.54 -11.54
C PRO A 59 -2.04 21.43 -10.30
N HIS A 60 -2.62 21.05 -9.15
CA HIS A 60 -2.52 21.83 -7.90
C HIS A 60 -1.22 21.57 -7.13
N ILE A 61 -0.52 20.47 -7.44
CA ILE A 61 0.70 20.07 -6.73
C ILE A 61 1.95 20.13 -7.60
N GLN A 62 1.84 20.16 -8.93
CA GLN A 62 2.98 20.07 -9.84
C GLN A 62 4.06 21.14 -9.58
N ASP A 63 3.67 22.38 -9.28
CA ASP A 63 4.59 23.48 -9.01
C ASP A 63 5.20 23.42 -7.61
N GLN A 64 4.64 22.57 -6.75
CA GLN A 64 5.15 22.32 -5.40
C GLN A 64 6.15 21.16 -5.40
N ILE A 65 6.25 20.37 -6.48
CA ILE A 65 7.09 19.16 -6.51
C ILE A 65 8.56 19.47 -6.20
N ALA A 66 9.07 20.60 -6.70
CA ALA A 66 10.44 21.02 -6.45
C ALA A 66 10.75 21.33 -4.97
N LYS A 67 9.72 21.62 -4.15
CA LYS A 67 9.85 22.10 -2.77
C LYS A 67 9.93 20.97 -1.72
N TYR A 68 9.59 19.75 -2.08
CA TYR A 68 9.60 18.61 -1.16
C TYR A 68 10.54 17.51 -1.64
N ASP A 69 11.03 16.73 -0.68
CA ASP A 69 11.93 15.60 -0.91
C ASP A 69 11.18 14.28 -1.14
N GLY A 70 9.94 14.20 -0.65
CA GLY A 70 9.13 12.99 -0.66
C GLY A 70 7.64 13.28 -0.78
N PHE A 71 6.92 12.43 -1.52
CA PHE A 71 5.46 12.52 -1.70
C PHE A 71 4.80 11.18 -1.38
N LEU A 72 3.77 11.22 -0.52
CA LEU A 72 2.93 10.07 -0.22
C LEU A 72 1.52 10.26 -0.81
N VAL A 73 1.12 9.38 -1.72
CA VAL A 73 -0.26 9.35 -2.23
C VAL A 73 -1.12 8.49 -1.28
N ALA A 74 -1.93 9.15 -0.46
CA ALA A 74 -2.75 8.53 0.60
C ALA A 74 -4.11 7.99 0.10
N CYS A 75 -4.12 7.33 -1.07
CA CYS A 75 -5.27 6.57 -1.58
C CYS A 75 -4.84 5.11 -1.76
N TYR A 76 -5.62 4.17 -1.22
CA TYR A 76 -5.28 2.74 -1.30
C TYR A 76 -5.78 2.15 -2.63
N SER A 77 -5.02 2.41 -3.69
CA SER A 77 -5.19 1.85 -5.03
C SER A 77 -3.85 1.93 -5.76
N ALA A 78 -3.74 1.30 -6.94
CA ALA A 78 -2.64 1.57 -7.87
C ALA A 78 -2.82 2.98 -8.49
N HIS A 79 -2.67 4.01 -7.66
CA HIS A 79 -3.16 5.35 -7.96
C HIS A 79 -2.24 6.05 -8.99
N PRO A 80 -2.76 6.46 -10.17
CA PRO A 80 -1.92 6.99 -11.26
C PRO A 80 -1.14 8.26 -10.91
N LEU A 81 -1.58 9.01 -9.90
CA LEU A 81 -0.88 10.20 -9.39
C LEU A 81 0.58 9.89 -9.00
N VAL A 82 0.88 8.69 -8.50
CA VAL A 82 2.26 8.27 -8.20
C VAL A 82 3.12 8.35 -9.47
N GLY A 83 2.62 7.83 -10.59
CA GLY A 83 3.30 7.88 -11.88
C GLY A 83 3.45 9.31 -12.43
N LEU A 84 2.41 10.14 -12.29
CA LEU A 84 2.47 11.55 -12.71
C LEU A 84 3.54 12.32 -11.93
N ILE A 85 3.61 12.14 -10.61
CA ILE A 85 4.63 12.79 -9.78
C ILE A 85 6.03 12.26 -10.14
N LYS A 86 6.21 10.94 -10.34
CA LYS A 86 7.52 10.38 -10.78
C LYS A 86 7.99 11.02 -12.08
N LYS A 87 7.10 11.13 -13.07
CA LYS A 87 7.42 11.76 -14.35
C LYS A 87 7.83 13.22 -14.15
N LYS A 88 7.10 13.98 -13.33
CA LYS A 88 7.42 15.39 -13.08
C LYS A 88 8.73 15.58 -12.32
N ILE A 89 9.05 14.68 -11.38
CA ILE A 89 10.36 14.66 -10.71
C ILE A 89 11.47 14.48 -11.75
N ALA A 90 11.35 13.50 -12.64
CA ALA A 90 12.34 13.27 -13.69
C ALA A 90 12.53 14.49 -14.61
N GLU A 91 11.43 15.13 -15.04
CA GLU A 91 11.49 16.38 -15.82
C GLU A 91 12.27 17.48 -15.10
N ILE A 92 12.01 17.68 -13.79
CA ILE A 92 12.71 18.69 -12.98
C ILE A 92 14.20 18.36 -12.85
N GLU A 93 14.53 17.10 -12.57
CA GLU A 93 15.91 16.63 -12.41
C GLU A 93 16.70 16.77 -13.73
N GLU A 94 16.10 16.40 -14.87
CA GLU A 94 16.68 16.57 -16.21
C GLU A 94 16.92 18.05 -16.55
N GLU A 95 15.96 18.93 -16.26
CA GLU A 95 16.11 20.38 -16.47
C GLU A 95 17.22 20.98 -15.60
N GLN A 96 17.32 20.59 -14.32
CA GLN A 96 18.37 21.05 -13.42
C GLN A 96 19.76 20.56 -13.88
N GLN A 97 19.86 19.31 -14.34
CA GLN A 97 21.09 18.77 -14.90
C GLN A 97 21.51 19.52 -16.17
N GLY A 98 20.56 19.81 -17.07
CA GLY A 98 20.83 20.56 -18.30
C GLY A 98 21.32 21.99 -18.06
N ARG A 99 20.95 22.61 -16.93
CA ARG A 99 21.41 23.94 -16.51
C ARG A 99 22.68 23.91 -15.65
N GLY A 100 23.16 22.73 -15.25
CA GLY A 100 24.26 22.60 -14.29
C GLY A 100 23.91 23.02 -12.86
N GLU A 101 22.62 23.03 -12.52
CA GLU A 101 22.07 23.45 -11.22
C GLU A 101 21.70 22.27 -10.31
N TRP A 102 21.88 21.03 -10.79
CA TRP A 102 21.49 19.85 -10.02
C TRP A 102 22.39 19.65 -8.80
N ASP A 103 21.77 19.63 -7.63
CA ASP A 103 22.42 19.47 -6.32
C ASP A 103 22.66 18.00 -5.94
N GLY A 104 22.36 17.05 -6.85
CA GLY A 104 22.48 15.61 -6.59
C GLY A 104 21.34 15.04 -5.74
N LYS A 105 20.42 15.87 -5.25
CA LYS A 105 19.33 15.44 -4.37
C LYS A 105 18.20 14.84 -5.20
N ARG A 106 17.84 13.60 -4.89
CA ARG A 106 16.68 12.92 -5.49
C ARG A 106 15.40 13.23 -4.73
N ARG A 107 14.28 13.17 -5.45
CA ARG A 107 12.94 13.22 -4.86
C ARG A 107 12.24 11.89 -5.01
N TYR A 108 11.46 11.51 -4.00
CA TYR A 108 10.83 10.19 -3.94
C TYR A 108 9.30 10.30 -3.90
N VAL A 109 8.61 9.30 -4.44
CA VAL A 109 7.15 9.20 -4.33
C VAL A 109 6.71 7.75 -4.26
N THR A 110 5.74 7.48 -3.41
CA THR A 110 5.03 6.20 -3.32
C THR A 110 3.57 6.42 -2.98
N GLY A 111 2.70 5.48 -3.34
CA GLY A 111 1.36 5.38 -2.78
C GLY A 111 1.34 4.46 -1.57
N ILE A 112 0.28 4.56 -0.76
CA ILE A 112 0.08 3.70 0.40
C ILE A 112 -0.19 2.24 0.02
N PHE A 113 -0.66 2.00 -1.20
CA PHE A 113 -0.81 0.66 -1.77
C PHE A 113 0.54 0.01 -2.06
N GLU A 114 1.42 0.68 -2.81
CA GLU A 114 2.75 0.13 -3.12
C GLU A 114 3.57 -0.05 -1.85
N ALA A 115 3.48 0.91 -0.92
CA ALA A 115 4.21 0.85 0.34
C ALA A 115 3.76 -0.33 1.21
N SER A 116 2.45 -0.60 1.32
CA SER A 116 1.96 -1.73 2.12
C SER A 116 2.35 -3.08 1.52
N VAL A 117 2.30 -3.22 0.19
CA VAL A 117 2.73 -4.43 -0.52
C VAL A 117 4.23 -4.66 -0.33
N SER A 118 5.06 -3.65 -0.57
CA SER A 118 6.52 -3.75 -0.39
C SER A 118 6.90 -4.07 1.05
N MET A 119 6.29 -3.41 2.03
CA MET A 119 6.56 -3.68 3.45
C MET A 119 6.11 -5.08 3.85
N SER A 120 4.95 -5.54 3.38
CA SER A 120 4.47 -6.91 3.64
C SER A 120 5.44 -7.95 3.12
N LEU A 121 5.94 -7.78 1.89
CA LEU A 121 6.96 -8.65 1.32
C LEU A 121 8.25 -8.62 2.15
N SER A 122 8.72 -7.44 2.56
CA SER A 122 9.93 -7.31 3.40
C SER A 122 9.80 -8.02 4.74
N LEU A 123 8.59 -8.09 5.31
CA LEU A 123 8.34 -8.70 6.62
C LEU A 123 8.22 -10.22 6.57
N ILE A 124 7.67 -10.76 5.48
CA ILE A 124 7.40 -12.20 5.38
C ILE A 124 8.47 -12.96 4.59
N SER A 125 9.21 -12.29 3.70
CA SER A 125 10.15 -12.97 2.81
C SER A 125 11.41 -13.41 3.56
N HIS A 126 11.63 -14.72 3.63
CA HIS A 126 12.87 -15.31 4.12
C HIS A 126 13.14 -16.65 3.43
N PHE A 127 14.40 -17.11 3.54
CA PHE A 127 14.84 -18.39 3.01
C PHE A 127 15.23 -19.31 4.18
N ASP A 128 14.65 -20.50 4.21
CA ASP A 128 14.97 -21.54 5.16
C ASP A 128 15.99 -22.52 4.58
N VAL A 129 16.68 -23.23 5.48
CA VAL A 129 17.50 -24.37 5.10
C VAL A 129 16.57 -25.58 4.91
N ALA A 130 16.52 -26.10 3.70
CA ALA A 130 15.81 -27.33 3.38
C ALA A 130 16.78 -28.51 3.41
N PHE A 131 16.40 -29.57 4.10
CA PHE A 131 17.10 -30.85 4.04
C PHE A 131 16.32 -31.79 3.11
N PRO A 132 17.00 -32.54 2.23
CA PRO A 132 16.33 -33.55 1.41
C PRO A 132 15.59 -34.54 2.32
N SER A 133 14.26 -34.54 2.28
CA SER A 133 13.47 -35.58 2.91
C SER A 133 13.52 -36.83 2.03
N SER A 134 13.77 -37.98 2.66
CA SER A 134 14.04 -39.27 2.04
C SER A 134 13.20 -39.63 0.79
N SER A 135 13.92 -40.06 -0.26
CA SER A 135 13.55 -41.01 -1.34
C SER A 135 12.64 -40.62 -2.52
N LEU A 136 12.11 -39.39 -2.66
CA LEU A 136 11.22 -39.07 -3.81
C LEU A 136 11.71 -38.00 -4.79
N ASP A 137 12.72 -37.19 -4.46
CA ASP A 137 13.24 -36.16 -5.38
C ASP A 137 14.51 -36.62 -6.12
N ALA A 138 14.37 -37.70 -6.90
CA ALA A 138 15.46 -38.31 -7.67
C ALA A 138 15.94 -37.49 -8.89
N ALA A 139 15.33 -36.32 -9.17
CA ALA A 139 15.64 -35.52 -10.36
C ALA A 139 16.76 -34.49 -10.15
N THR A 140 17.13 -34.17 -8.91
CA THR A 140 18.21 -33.24 -8.58
C THR A 140 19.11 -33.86 -7.52
N GLN A 141 20.20 -34.49 -7.96
CA GLN A 141 21.23 -35.09 -7.11
C GLN A 141 22.03 -34.06 -6.30
N GLN A 142 21.38 -33.23 -5.48
CA GLN A 142 22.06 -32.39 -4.50
C GLN A 142 21.99 -33.07 -3.14
N ALA A 143 23.06 -33.75 -2.77
CA ALA A 143 23.23 -34.49 -1.51
C ALA A 143 23.48 -33.59 -0.29
N GLY A 144 23.12 -32.30 -0.35
CA GLY A 144 23.43 -31.30 0.68
C GLY A 144 22.23 -30.39 1.01
N PRO A 145 22.33 -29.56 2.07
CA PRO A 145 21.29 -28.62 2.43
C PRO A 145 21.01 -27.63 1.28
N GLY A 146 19.74 -27.49 0.92
CA GLY A 146 19.24 -26.55 -0.07
C GLY A 146 18.62 -25.31 0.57
N LYS A 147 18.21 -24.35 -0.26
CA LYS A 147 17.40 -23.20 0.16
C LYS A 147 15.94 -23.45 -0.18
N ALA A 148 15.04 -23.31 0.78
CA ALA A 148 13.61 -23.21 0.55
C ALA A 148 13.13 -21.78 0.81
N ILE A 149 12.12 -21.35 0.07
CA ILE A 149 11.43 -20.09 0.33
C ILE A 149 10.36 -20.37 1.39
N ALA A 150 10.27 -19.50 2.39
CA ALA A 150 9.21 -19.60 3.38
C ALA A 150 7.82 -19.53 2.72
N PRO A 151 6.90 -20.47 3.01
CA PRO A 151 5.58 -20.53 2.38
C PRO A 151 4.58 -19.56 3.02
N THR A 152 5.00 -18.32 3.24
CA THR A 152 4.18 -17.26 3.84
C THR A 152 3.67 -16.31 2.77
N SER A 153 2.42 -15.90 2.92
CA SER A 153 1.76 -14.94 2.04
C SER A 153 1.32 -13.69 2.80
N PHE A 154 0.98 -12.64 2.08
CA PHE A 154 0.25 -11.49 2.62
C PHE A 154 -1.12 -11.35 1.95
N GLY A 155 -2.05 -10.69 2.62
CA GLY A 155 -3.34 -10.33 2.02
C GLY A 155 -3.76 -8.90 2.34
N ILE A 156 -4.90 -8.48 1.79
CA ILE A 156 -5.44 -7.12 1.97
C ILE A 156 -6.87 -7.21 2.49
N ILE A 157 -7.19 -6.43 3.53
CA ILE A 157 -8.58 -6.19 3.95
C ILE A 157 -8.98 -4.78 3.50
N THR A 158 -10.05 -4.65 2.73
CA THR A 158 -10.50 -3.37 2.17
C THR A 158 -12.00 -3.13 2.39
N THR A 159 -12.51 -2.03 1.85
CA THR A 159 -13.87 -1.53 2.03
C THR A 159 -14.86 -2.24 1.09
N GLY A 160 -15.17 -1.62 -0.05
CA GLY A 160 -16.22 -2.05 -0.97
C GLY A 160 -15.81 -3.25 -1.83
N SER A 161 -16.79 -4.01 -2.32
CA SER A 161 -16.58 -5.22 -3.13
C SER A 161 -15.82 -4.99 -4.43
N ILE A 162 -16.00 -3.82 -5.04
CA ILE A 162 -15.31 -3.40 -6.27
C ILE A 162 -13.78 -3.48 -6.15
N TRP A 163 -13.24 -3.26 -4.95
CA TRP A 163 -11.80 -3.29 -4.70
C TRP A 163 -11.20 -4.70 -4.71
N LYS A 164 -12.01 -5.77 -4.56
CA LYS A 164 -11.49 -7.15 -4.50
C LYS A 164 -10.72 -7.50 -5.78
N ASN A 165 -11.34 -7.29 -6.94
CA ASN A 165 -10.70 -7.60 -8.22
C ASN A 165 -9.65 -6.55 -8.60
N GLU A 166 -9.94 -5.27 -8.36
CA GLU A 166 -9.04 -4.15 -8.68
C GLU A 166 -7.68 -4.30 -7.96
N LEU A 167 -7.71 -4.50 -6.64
CA LEU A 167 -6.49 -4.64 -5.84
C LEU A 167 -5.78 -5.97 -6.10
N SER A 168 -6.53 -7.05 -6.40
CA SER A 168 -5.91 -8.33 -6.78
C SER A 168 -5.10 -8.19 -8.07
N ASN A 169 -5.68 -7.54 -9.09
CA ASN A 169 -5.00 -7.27 -10.35
C ASN A 169 -3.82 -6.32 -10.17
N ALA A 170 -3.98 -5.29 -9.33
CA ALA A 170 -2.91 -4.32 -9.03
C ALA A 170 -1.69 -4.99 -8.38
N VAL A 171 -1.89 -5.91 -7.42
CA VAL A 171 -0.79 -6.64 -6.77
C VAL A 171 -0.05 -7.52 -7.78
N LYS A 172 -0.80 -8.27 -8.61
CA LYS A 172 -0.21 -9.10 -9.68
C LYS A 172 0.59 -8.24 -10.67
N ALA A 173 0.03 -7.12 -11.11
CA ALA A 173 0.70 -6.18 -12.00
C ALA A 173 1.97 -5.59 -11.38
N MET A 174 1.94 -5.20 -10.09
CA MET A 174 3.09 -4.66 -9.38
C MET A 174 4.23 -5.68 -9.25
N LEU A 175 3.92 -6.93 -8.94
CA LEU A 175 4.94 -7.95 -8.58
C LEU A 175 5.40 -8.80 -9.76
N LEU A 176 4.51 -9.09 -10.71
CA LEU A 176 4.82 -9.95 -11.86
C LEU A 176 4.89 -9.20 -13.19
N LYS A 177 4.54 -7.90 -13.21
CA LYS A 177 4.32 -7.14 -14.45
C LYS A 177 3.28 -7.78 -15.39
N THR A 178 2.37 -8.60 -14.84
CA THR A 178 1.28 -9.28 -15.55
C THR A 178 0.09 -9.49 -14.60
N THR A 179 -1.11 -9.73 -15.14
CA THR A 179 -2.33 -10.01 -14.37
C THR A 179 -2.75 -11.48 -14.40
N ASN A 180 -2.15 -12.31 -15.27
CA ASN A 180 -2.67 -13.65 -15.59
C ASN A 180 -2.06 -14.80 -14.79
N ASN A 181 -1.07 -14.51 -13.95
CA ASN A 181 -0.35 -15.53 -13.19
C ASN A 181 -0.85 -15.62 -11.74
N GLU A 182 -0.80 -16.83 -11.19
CA GLU A 182 -1.00 -17.06 -9.76
C GLU A 182 0.22 -16.60 -8.97
N LEU A 183 -0.02 -16.03 -7.79
CA LEU A 183 1.00 -15.43 -6.96
C LEU A 183 0.94 -16.05 -5.56
N SER A 184 1.79 -17.05 -5.30
CA SER A 184 1.79 -17.81 -4.04
C SER A 184 2.03 -16.93 -2.80
N VAL A 185 2.76 -15.83 -2.95
CA VAL A 185 3.04 -14.87 -1.87
C VAL A 185 1.84 -13.96 -1.56
N PHE A 186 0.74 -14.05 -2.31
CA PHE A 186 -0.45 -13.23 -2.11
C PHE A 186 -1.70 -14.08 -1.83
N ALA A 187 -2.22 -13.98 -0.61
CA ALA A 187 -3.42 -14.68 -0.15
C ALA A 187 -4.72 -14.12 -0.76
N GLY A 188 -4.66 -12.93 -1.37
CA GLY A 188 -5.81 -12.28 -1.98
C GLY A 188 -6.33 -11.08 -1.19
N VAL A 189 -7.56 -10.68 -1.53
CA VAL A 189 -8.24 -9.50 -0.99
C VAL A 189 -9.59 -9.91 -0.41
N GLN A 190 -9.87 -9.48 0.81
CA GLN A 190 -11.22 -9.55 1.39
C GLN A 190 -11.78 -8.17 1.69
N THR A 191 -13.10 -8.10 1.68
CA THR A 191 -13.84 -6.84 1.79
C THR A 191 -14.72 -6.87 3.03
N THR A 192 -14.85 -5.72 3.68
CA THR A 192 -15.80 -5.50 4.78
C THR A 192 -17.23 -5.38 4.27
N GLY A 193 -17.41 -5.01 2.99
CA GLY A 193 -18.72 -4.74 2.40
C GLY A 193 -19.29 -3.37 2.80
N LEU A 194 -18.48 -2.51 3.41
CA LEU A 194 -18.78 -1.09 3.61
C LEU A 194 -18.04 -0.27 2.55
N SER A 195 -18.60 0.84 2.07
CA SER A 195 -17.86 1.86 1.33
C SER A 195 -16.90 2.63 2.23
N ALA A 196 -15.98 3.40 1.63
CA ALA A 196 -15.04 4.22 2.40
C ALA A 196 -15.75 5.30 3.25
N ILE A 197 -16.91 5.80 2.80
CA ILE A 197 -17.72 6.74 3.57
C ILE A 197 -18.41 6.02 4.73
N GLU A 198 -19.02 4.86 4.46
CA GLU A 198 -19.71 4.07 5.48
C GLU A 198 -18.78 3.63 6.61
N LEU A 199 -17.49 3.43 6.34
CA LEU A 199 -16.50 3.12 7.38
C LEU A 199 -16.44 4.20 8.49
N HIS A 200 -16.82 5.44 8.17
CA HIS A 200 -16.81 6.56 9.12
C HIS A 200 -18.20 6.93 9.67
N THR A 201 -19.28 6.46 9.04
CA THR A 201 -20.67 6.77 9.46
C THR A 201 -21.39 5.59 10.11
N THR A 202 -20.91 4.37 9.87
CA THR A 202 -21.43 3.14 10.48
C THR A 202 -21.02 3.07 11.95
N PRO A 203 -21.87 2.56 12.86
CA PRO A 203 -21.50 2.34 14.26
C PRO A 203 -20.22 1.53 14.41
N ALA A 204 -19.36 1.92 15.34
CA ALA A 204 -18.03 1.33 15.53
C ALA A 204 -18.07 -0.19 15.73
N GLU A 205 -19.05 -0.71 16.47
CA GLU A 205 -19.22 -2.15 16.70
C GLU A 205 -19.50 -2.93 15.40
N GLU A 206 -20.29 -2.36 14.48
CA GLU A 206 -20.59 -3.01 13.20
C GLU A 206 -19.39 -2.93 12.24
N VAL A 207 -18.65 -1.82 12.27
CA VAL A 207 -17.36 -1.70 11.54
C VAL A 207 -16.39 -2.76 12.03
N GLU A 208 -16.24 -2.88 13.35
CA GLU A 208 -15.36 -3.87 14.01
C GLU A 208 -15.74 -5.29 13.60
N ARG A 209 -17.03 -5.64 13.74
CA ARG A 209 -17.56 -6.96 13.36
C ARG A 209 -17.24 -7.31 11.91
N ARG A 210 -17.40 -6.37 10.98
CA ARG A 210 -17.14 -6.61 9.55
C ARG A 210 -15.66 -6.75 9.22
N ILE A 211 -14.78 -5.98 9.86
CA ILE A 211 -13.33 -6.11 9.68
C ILE A 211 -12.83 -7.45 10.23
N ILE A 212 -13.31 -7.87 11.40
CA ILE A 212 -13.00 -9.18 11.99
C ILE A 212 -13.42 -10.29 11.03
N ALA A 213 -14.68 -10.29 10.58
CA ALA A 213 -15.20 -11.31 9.66
C ALA A 213 -14.45 -11.33 8.32
N ALA A 214 -14.04 -10.17 7.79
CA ALA A 214 -13.23 -10.10 6.56
C ALA A 214 -11.82 -10.69 6.78
N THR A 215 -11.24 -10.46 7.96
CA THR A 215 -9.93 -10.99 8.35
C THR A 215 -9.96 -12.51 8.48
N GLU A 216 -10.98 -13.05 9.15
CA GLU A 216 -11.18 -14.49 9.29
C GLU A 216 -11.31 -15.16 7.91
N ARG A 217 -12.18 -14.64 7.03
CA ARG A 217 -12.31 -15.13 5.65
C ARG A 217 -10.99 -15.11 4.87
N LEU A 218 -10.18 -14.06 5.02
CA LEU A 218 -8.89 -13.95 4.30
C LEU A 218 -7.95 -15.08 4.71
N ILE A 219 -7.95 -15.43 5.99
CA ILE A 219 -7.10 -16.48 6.54
C ILE A 219 -7.64 -17.86 6.15
N GLU A 220 -8.94 -18.10 6.33
CA GLU A 220 -9.60 -19.38 6.05
C GLU A 220 -9.58 -19.77 4.57
N GLU A 221 -9.74 -18.80 3.67
CA GLU A 221 -9.70 -19.02 2.21
C GLU A 221 -8.25 -19.12 1.66
N SER A 222 -7.23 -18.86 2.48
CA SER A 222 -5.84 -18.90 2.04
C SER A 222 -5.29 -20.33 1.97
N ASN A 223 -4.55 -20.64 0.90
CA ASN A 223 -3.91 -21.95 0.70
C ASN A 223 -2.63 -22.15 1.54
N GLY A 224 -2.34 -21.27 2.50
CA GLY A 224 -1.05 -21.24 3.19
C GLY A 224 -1.04 -20.37 4.45
N THR A 225 0.14 -20.02 4.94
CA THR A 225 0.26 -19.19 6.15
C THR A 225 0.22 -17.71 5.78
N VAL A 226 -0.83 -16.99 6.22
CA VAL A 226 -0.86 -15.52 6.12
C VAL A 226 0.07 -14.91 7.16
N GLY A 227 1.22 -14.41 6.70
CA GLY A 227 2.22 -13.75 7.53
C GLY A 227 1.99 -12.25 7.70
N ALA A 228 1.29 -11.60 6.78
CA ALA A 228 0.99 -10.16 6.86
C ALA A 228 -0.39 -9.81 6.30
N ILE A 229 -1.03 -8.78 6.85
CA ILE A 229 -2.30 -8.24 6.37
C ILE A 229 -2.19 -6.72 6.23
N CYS A 230 -2.49 -6.22 5.03
CA CYS A 230 -2.53 -4.79 4.75
C CYS A 230 -3.90 -4.18 5.08
N LEU A 231 -3.90 -2.98 5.64
CA LEU A 231 -5.07 -2.13 5.78
C LEU A 231 -5.37 -1.44 4.45
N GLY A 232 -6.35 -1.94 3.73
CA GLY A 232 -6.66 -1.65 2.32
C GLY A 232 -7.46 -0.38 2.08
N CYS A 233 -7.39 0.60 2.98
CA CYS A 233 -8.01 1.92 2.85
C CYS A 233 -7.31 2.90 3.79
N ALA A 234 -7.09 4.13 3.35
CA ALA A 234 -6.55 5.17 4.24
C ALA A 234 -7.46 5.43 5.46
N GLY A 235 -8.77 5.20 5.33
CA GLY A 235 -9.74 5.32 6.43
C GLY A 235 -9.63 4.19 7.47
N MET A 236 -8.93 3.10 7.14
CA MET A 236 -8.64 2.00 8.06
C MET A 236 -7.35 2.22 8.85
N SER A 237 -6.61 3.30 8.59
CA SER A 237 -5.37 3.59 9.28
C SER A 237 -5.61 3.73 10.78
N GLY A 238 -4.82 3.02 11.59
CA GLY A 238 -5.02 2.89 13.05
C GLY A 238 -6.08 1.86 13.51
N LEU A 239 -6.65 1.05 12.61
CA LEU A 239 -7.56 -0.06 12.96
C LEU A 239 -6.83 -1.41 13.12
N ASP A 240 -5.53 -1.38 13.37
CA ASP A 240 -4.69 -2.59 13.48
C ASP A 240 -5.14 -3.52 14.62
N ALA A 241 -5.59 -2.97 15.75
CA ALA A 241 -6.10 -3.76 16.86
C ALA A 241 -7.32 -4.62 16.49
N ILE A 242 -8.16 -4.16 15.56
CA ILE A 242 -9.35 -4.88 15.10
C ILE A 242 -8.96 -6.04 14.18
N VAL A 243 -8.07 -5.79 13.22
CA VAL A 243 -7.54 -6.85 12.35
C VAL A 243 -6.78 -7.88 13.19
N ARG A 244 -6.02 -7.44 14.21
CA ARG A 244 -5.35 -8.33 15.17
C ARG A 244 -6.33 -9.27 15.86
N ARG A 245 -7.51 -8.77 16.24
CA ARG A 245 -8.56 -9.60 16.85
C ARG A 245 -9.05 -10.67 15.88
N GLY A 246 -9.31 -10.32 14.62
CA GLY A 246 -9.67 -11.30 13.58
C GLY A 246 -8.60 -12.38 13.38
N CYS A 247 -7.30 -12.00 13.37
CA CYS A 247 -6.21 -12.97 13.31
C CYS A 247 -6.20 -13.92 14.52
N ILE A 248 -6.45 -13.41 15.72
CA ILE A 248 -6.50 -14.22 16.95
C ILE A 248 -7.70 -15.17 16.93
N ASN A 249 -8.85 -14.73 16.44
CA ASN A 249 -10.03 -15.59 16.31
C ASN A 249 -9.77 -16.76 15.35
N ALA A 250 -9.19 -16.48 14.17
CA ALA A 250 -8.96 -17.50 13.15
C ALA A 250 -7.78 -18.45 13.47
N LEU A 251 -6.70 -17.94 14.07
CA LEU A 251 -5.44 -18.68 14.24
C LEU A 251 -5.10 -19.04 15.69
N GLY A 252 -5.90 -18.57 16.65
CA GLY A 252 -5.61 -18.61 18.08
C GLY A 252 -4.58 -17.55 18.53
N GLU A 253 -4.45 -17.41 19.85
CA GLU A 253 -3.68 -16.32 20.49
C GLU A 253 -2.22 -16.24 20.03
N VAL A 254 -1.53 -17.38 19.93
CA VAL A 254 -0.09 -17.41 19.63
C VAL A 254 0.19 -17.08 18.17
N LYS A 255 -0.50 -17.73 17.23
CA LYS A 255 -0.28 -17.53 15.79
C LYS A 255 -0.89 -16.21 15.33
N GLY A 256 -2.08 -15.85 15.82
CA GLY A 256 -2.75 -14.59 15.47
C GLY A 256 -1.97 -13.35 15.86
N LYS A 257 -1.20 -13.39 16.96
CA LYS A 257 -0.29 -12.29 17.36
C LYS A 257 0.95 -12.15 16.47
N LYS A 258 1.35 -13.20 15.75
CA LYS A 258 2.55 -13.18 14.88
C LYS A 258 2.29 -12.57 13.50
N VAL A 259 1.03 -12.49 13.06
CA VAL A 259 0.70 -11.88 11.75
C VAL A 259 1.09 -10.41 11.76
N PHE A 260 1.85 -9.92 10.80
CA PHE A 260 2.12 -8.49 10.70
C PHE A 260 0.88 -7.73 10.21
N ILE A 261 0.57 -6.58 10.81
CA ILE A 261 -0.51 -5.72 10.32
C ILE A 261 0.14 -4.47 9.76
N VAL A 262 -0.07 -4.24 8.48
CA VAL A 262 0.64 -3.23 7.70
C VAL A 262 -0.31 -2.10 7.36
N ASP A 263 -0.08 -0.97 7.99
CA ASP A 263 -0.72 0.29 7.64
C ASP A 263 0.09 0.96 6.51
N GLY A 264 -0.54 1.13 5.34
CA GLY A 264 0.12 1.72 4.17
C GLY A 264 0.56 3.18 4.37
N VAL A 265 -0.11 3.94 5.24
CA VAL A 265 0.30 5.32 5.59
C VAL A 265 1.60 5.28 6.37
N ILE A 266 1.67 4.44 7.41
CA ILE A 266 2.87 4.26 8.24
C ILE A 266 4.04 3.73 7.40
N ALA A 267 3.79 2.68 6.62
CA ALA A 267 4.80 2.09 5.74
C ALA A 267 5.32 3.12 4.72
N GLY A 268 4.43 3.88 4.08
CA GLY A 268 4.79 4.88 3.09
C GLY A 268 5.63 6.02 3.65
N VAL A 269 5.23 6.59 4.80
CA VAL A 269 6.02 7.63 5.47
C VAL A 269 7.39 7.10 5.88
N GLY A 270 7.46 5.91 6.47
CA GLY A 270 8.73 5.28 6.88
C GLY A 270 9.67 5.04 5.71
N MET A 271 9.15 4.53 4.59
CA MET A 271 9.92 4.31 3.35
C MET A 271 10.45 5.61 2.77
N LEU A 272 9.62 6.65 2.68
CA LEU A 272 10.03 7.96 2.15
C LEU A 272 11.07 8.63 3.07
N ALA A 273 10.84 8.65 4.38
CA ALA A 273 11.80 9.21 5.34
C ALA A 273 13.15 8.50 5.26
N THR A 274 13.16 7.18 5.05
CA THR A 274 14.39 6.41 4.85
C THR A 274 15.04 6.77 3.51
N ALA A 275 14.28 6.80 2.43
CA ALA A 275 14.81 7.12 1.10
C ALA A 275 15.43 8.53 1.04
N CYS A 276 14.73 9.54 1.56
CA CYS A 276 15.24 10.92 1.61
C CYS A 276 16.52 11.05 2.43
N ARG A 277 16.68 10.23 3.48
CA ARG A 277 17.89 10.25 4.33
C ARG A 277 19.05 9.46 3.75
N ALA A 278 18.75 8.32 3.11
CA ALA A 278 19.76 7.45 2.52
C ALA A 278 20.29 7.99 1.19
N GLY A 279 19.48 8.77 0.46
CA GLY A 279 19.86 9.31 -0.85
C GLY A 279 20.03 8.21 -1.91
N TYR A 280 19.15 7.20 -1.89
CA TYR A 280 19.10 6.15 -2.92
C TYR A 280 19.02 6.69 -4.35
#